data_AF-A0AAD5R6J7-F1
#
_entry.id   AF-A0AAD5R6J7-F1
#
_cell.length_a   1.000
_cell.length_b   1.000
_cell.length_c   1.000
_cell.angle_alpha   90.00
_cell.angle_beta   90.00
_cell.angle_gamma   90.00
#
_symmetry.space_group_name_H-M   'P 1'
#
loop_
_entity.id
_entity.type
_entity.pdbx_description
1 polymer ?
#
loop_
_entity_poly.entity_id
_entity_poly.type
_entity_poly.pdbx_seq_one_letter_code
_entity_poly.pdbx_strand_id
1 'polypeptide(L)'
;MNCGDIRLHLVHFSVNKGVDECLQSESYDIEYIHFIVNFAIEFIQNTVDDFINNHRHLCSLEHLRPRHPSCSPSVNVHRNVLDFEKVLIEIGQQTGYHVCFLYANSIVTLPAFFERNTVVVHLPELNGLHYKEVLSSGSHNQLISLGFAVGEALHEIGHLFGAFHSTCGIMSRQQNAAGLLGVSCADMEVESRNCFFDNYSICLFAHSPFFNHVIQSPQLSPVLFKFSNGEIHLKCRSGILLVVIIQGTKYRDVKVYEALLSVTVRVDEQSWDLIQVYNGFYEVKNIIK
;
A
#
# COMPACT_ATOMS: atom_id res chain seq x y z
N MET A 1 -19.95 -6.76 4.90
CA MET A 1 -18.56 -6.51 5.32
C MET A 1 -18.24 -5.07 4.95
N ASN A 2 -17.64 -4.31 5.88
CA ASN A 2 -17.23 -2.95 5.58
C ASN A 2 -16.14 -3.02 4.51
N CYS A 3 -16.22 -2.16 3.50
CA CYS A 3 -15.11 -1.94 2.58
C CYS A 3 -13.88 -1.59 3.42
N GLY A 4 -12.76 -2.29 3.30
CA GLY A 4 -11.46 -1.87 3.85
C GLY A 4 -10.95 -2.53 5.15
N ASP A 5 -11.44 -3.70 5.57
CA ASP A 5 -10.75 -4.49 6.60
C ASP A 5 -9.52 -5.19 5.98
N ILE A 6 -8.34 -4.92 6.53
CA ILE A 6 -7.08 -5.55 6.14
C ILE A 6 -6.89 -6.83 6.96
N ARG A 7 -6.74 -7.97 6.29
CA ARG A 7 -6.45 -9.27 6.90
C ARG A 7 -4.96 -9.54 6.88
N LEU A 8 -4.45 -10.00 8.01
CA LEU A 8 -3.04 -10.30 8.18
C LEU A 8 -2.80 -11.80 8.08
N HIS A 9 -1.74 -12.16 7.36
CA HIS A 9 -1.32 -13.53 7.19
C HIS A 9 0.18 -13.64 7.52
N LEU A 10 0.56 -14.67 8.27
CA LEU A 10 1.96 -15.05 8.46
C LEU A 10 2.17 -16.37 7.73
N VAL A 11 3.12 -16.42 6.82
CA VAL A 11 3.39 -17.60 6.00
C VAL A 11 4.76 -18.16 6.34
N HIS A 12 4.77 -19.34 6.97
CA HIS A 12 5.99 -20.08 7.26
C HIS A 12 6.27 -21.07 6.14
N PHE A 13 7.29 -20.75 5.35
CA PHE A 13 7.79 -21.66 4.34
C PHE A 13 8.54 -22.82 5.02
N SER A 14 8.25 -24.06 4.62
CA SER A 14 8.88 -25.23 5.25
C SER A 14 10.37 -25.26 4.90
N VAL A 15 11.20 -24.85 5.85
CA VAL A 15 12.62 -25.17 5.90
C VAL A 15 12.80 -26.01 7.16
N ASN A 16 13.44 -27.18 7.05
CA ASN A 16 13.64 -28.18 8.11
C ASN A 16 14.14 -27.59 9.46
N LYS A 17 13.27 -26.97 10.25
CA LYS A 17 13.54 -26.51 11.62
C LYS A 17 12.72 -27.38 12.59
N GLY A 18 13.33 -27.74 13.71
CA GLY A 18 12.75 -28.62 14.73
C GLY A 18 11.47 -28.02 15.34
N VAL A 19 10.57 -28.91 15.79
CA VAL A 19 9.18 -28.58 16.18
C VAL A 19 9.10 -27.62 17.39
N ASP A 20 10.10 -27.61 18.29
CA ASP A 20 10.04 -26.85 19.56
C ASP A 20 10.59 -25.41 19.49
N GLU A 21 11.44 -25.07 18.50
CA GLU A 21 11.90 -23.68 18.29
C GLU A 21 10.81 -22.80 17.62
N CYS A 22 9.73 -23.43 17.14
CA CYS A 22 8.74 -22.79 16.27
C CYS A 22 7.68 -21.98 17.04
N LEU A 23 7.32 -22.36 18.27
CA LEU A 23 6.18 -21.77 18.98
C LEU A 23 6.49 -20.46 19.72
N GLN A 24 7.69 -20.29 20.27
CA GLN A 24 8.11 -19.01 20.87
C GLN A 24 8.38 -17.95 19.80
N SER A 25 8.94 -18.35 18.64
CA SER A 25 9.12 -17.46 17.49
C SER A 25 7.78 -16.92 16.99
N GLU A 26 6.75 -17.78 16.87
CA GLU A 26 5.49 -17.37 16.25
C GLU A 26 4.76 -16.25 17.02
N SER A 27 4.71 -16.30 18.35
CA SER A 27 4.10 -15.22 19.14
C SER A 27 4.85 -13.90 18.96
N TYR A 28 6.18 -13.96 18.84
CA TYR A 28 7.01 -12.77 18.61
C TYR A 28 6.78 -12.22 17.21
N ASP A 29 6.69 -13.10 16.21
CA ASP A 29 6.42 -12.74 14.82
C ASP A 29 5.02 -12.11 14.67
N ILE A 30 4.01 -12.62 15.38
CA ILE A 30 2.65 -12.03 15.40
C ILE A 30 2.67 -10.62 16.02
N GLU A 31 3.30 -10.43 17.19
CA GLU A 31 3.44 -9.10 17.79
C GLU A 31 4.23 -8.14 16.88
N TYR A 32 5.25 -8.66 16.21
CA TYR A 32 6.09 -7.91 15.28
C TYR A 32 5.30 -7.46 14.04
N ILE A 33 4.49 -8.36 13.46
CA ILE A 33 3.57 -8.03 12.35
C ILE A 33 2.60 -6.93 12.75
N HIS A 34 1.96 -7.04 13.93
CA HIS A 34 1.05 -6.01 14.40
C HIS A 34 1.76 -4.66 14.57
N PHE A 35 2.97 -4.66 15.13
CA PHE A 35 3.78 -3.45 15.22
C PHE A 35 4.02 -2.82 13.84
N ILE A 36 4.51 -3.60 12.86
CA ILE A 36 4.81 -3.09 11.52
C ILE A 36 3.56 -2.51 10.85
N VAL A 37 2.45 -3.26 10.86
CA VAL A 37 1.23 -2.84 10.16
C VAL A 37 0.62 -1.61 10.83
N ASN A 38 0.55 -1.58 12.15
CA ASN A 38 0.04 -0.41 12.87
C ASN A 38 0.91 0.82 12.59
N PHE A 39 2.23 0.66 12.62
CA PHE A 39 3.16 1.73 12.28
C PHE A 39 2.91 2.24 10.84
N ALA A 40 2.79 1.33 9.87
CA ALA A 40 2.57 1.71 8.47
C ALA A 40 1.23 2.44 8.27
N ILE A 41 0.14 1.92 8.85
CA ILE A 41 -1.18 2.53 8.75
C ILE A 41 -1.19 3.91 9.43
N GLU A 42 -0.64 4.04 10.64
CA GLU A 42 -0.55 5.33 11.35
C GLU A 42 0.28 6.35 10.58
N PHE A 43 1.42 5.93 10.02
CA PHE A 43 2.26 6.81 9.21
C PHE A 43 1.50 7.34 7.98
N ILE A 44 0.81 6.46 7.24
CA ILE A 44 0.02 6.85 6.06
C ILE A 44 -1.14 7.75 6.49
N GLN A 45 -1.87 7.39 7.55
CA GLN A 45 -2.99 8.16 8.08
C GLN A 45 -2.56 9.58 8.44
N ASN A 46 -1.50 9.73 9.22
CA ASN A 46 -0.97 11.04 9.61
C ASN A 46 -0.58 11.87 8.38
N THR A 47 0.06 11.23 7.39
CA THR A 47 0.44 11.90 6.14
C THR A 47 -0.79 12.38 5.35
N VAL A 48 -1.85 11.58 5.31
CA VAL A 48 -3.14 11.93 4.66
C VAL A 48 -3.83 13.07 5.40
N ASP A 49 -3.90 13.00 6.73
CA ASP A 49 -4.53 14.03 7.56
C ASP A 49 -3.80 15.37 7.42
N ASP A 50 -2.47 15.36 7.45
CA ASP A 50 -1.64 16.54 7.22
C ASP A 50 -1.89 17.12 5.83
N PHE A 51 -1.96 16.27 4.80
CA PHE A 51 -2.27 16.71 3.44
C PHE A 51 -3.65 17.37 3.35
N ILE A 52 -4.69 16.75 3.90
CA ILE A 52 -6.05 17.29 3.90
C ILE A 52 -6.10 18.62 4.65
N ASN A 53 -5.46 18.70 5.83
CA ASN A 53 -5.43 19.89 6.66
C ASN A 53 -4.72 21.07 5.97
N ASN A 54 -3.60 20.80 5.29
CA ASN A 54 -2.84 21.83 4.57
C ASN A 54 -3.53 22.29 3.27
N HIS A 55 -4.44 21.47 2.73
CA HIS A 55 -5.12 21.75 1.45
C HIS A 55 -6.62 22.01 1.58
N ARG A 56 -7.12 22.37 2.77
CA ARG A 56 -8.56 22.68 3.02
C ARG A 56 -9.16 23.77 2.11
N HIS A 57 -8.32 24.54 1.43
CA HIS A 57 -8.74 25.53 0.44
C HIS A 57 -9.21 24.91 -0.89
N LEU A 58 -8.94 23.62 -1.13
CA LEU A 58 -9.38 22.88 -2.30
C LEU A 58 -10.80 22.34 -2.09
N CYS A 59 -11.73 22.72 -2.96
CA CYS A 59 -13.12 22.27 -2.88
C CYS A 59 -13.26 20.74 -3.01
N SER A 60 -12.33 20.06 -3.71
CA SER A 60 -12.28 18.59 -3.76
C SER A 60 -12.11 17.90 -2.40
N LEU A 61 -11.53 18.58 -1.41
CA LEU A 61 -11.29 17.99 -0.10
C LEU A 61 -12.42 18.26 0.89
N GLU A 62 -13.33 19.21 0.61
CA GLU A 62 -14.46 19.55 1.49
C GLU A 62 -15.47 18.41 1.65
N HIS A 63 -15.53 17.50 0.67
CA HIS A 63 -16.46 16.36 0.66
C HIS A 63 -15.86 15.10 1.26
N LEU A 64 -14.56 15.10 1.59
CA LEU A 64 -13.90 13.99 2.23
C LEU A 64 -14.50 13.77 3.63
N ARG A 65 -14.69 12.50 3.97
CA ARG A 65 -15.16 12.08 5.28
C ARG A 65 -14.12 11.13 5.83
N PRO A 66 -13.07 11.65 6.48
CA PRO A 66 -11.96 10.84 6.95
C PRO A 66 -12.45 9.69 7.81
N ARG A 67 -11.83 8.52 7.62
CA ARG A 67 -11.98 7.35 8.47
C ARG A 67 -10.62 6.69 8.63
N HIS A 68 -10.46 5.96 9.72
CA HIS A 68 -9.25 5.20 9.95
C HIS A 68 -9.36 3.81 9.28
N PRO A 69 -8.33 3.35 8.55
CA PRO A 69 -8.27 1.97 8.10
C PRO A 69 -8.31 1.01 9.30
N SER A 70 -9.06 -0.08 9.17
CA SER A 70 -9.14 -1.13 10.17
C SER A 70 -8.28 -2.32 9.75
N CYS A 71 -7.48 -2.81 10.68
CA CYS A 71 -6.71 -4.04 10.51
C CYS A 71 -7.30 -5.14 11.41
N SER A 72 -7.24 -6.38 10.94
CA SER A 72 -7.67 -7.53 11.73
C SER A 72 -6.85 -7.62 13.02
N PRO A 73 -7.48 -7.84 14.19
CA PRO A 73 -6.76 -8.04 15.45
C PRO A 73 -6.04 -9.39 15.52
N SER A 74 -6.24 -10.26 14.51
CA SER A 74 -5.68 -11.61 14.44
C SER A 74 -4.81 -11.77 13.19
N VAL A 75 -3.70 -12.47 13.33
CA VAL A 75 -2.87 -12.93 12.21
C VAL A 75 -3.20 -14.38 11.89
N ASN A 76 -3.57 -14.66 10.63
CA ASN A 76 -3.78 -16.03 10.16
C ASN A 76 -2.43 -16.68 9.84
N VAL A 77 -2.04 -17.71 10.60
CA VAL A 77 -0.76 -18.38 10.43
C VAL A 77 -0.89 -19.60 9.51
N HIS A 78 -0.16 -19.57 8.40
CA HIS A 78 -0.03 -20.67 7.44
C HIS A 78 1.29 -21.39 7.69
N ARG A 79 1.21 -22.58 8.30
CA ARG A 79 2.39 -23.38 8.68
C ARG A 79 2.73 -24.42 7.62
N ASN A 80 4.01 -24.78 7.51
CA ASN A 80 4.50 -25.85 6.64
C ASN A 80 4.09 -25.65 5.17
N VAL A 81 4.14 -24.41 4.69
CA VAL A 81 3.80 -24.10 3.30
C VAL A 81 4.89 -24.64 2.38
N LEU A 82 4.48 -25.51 1.45
CA LEU A 82 5.33 -26.12 0.42
C LEU A 82 5.25 -25.37 -0.91
N ASP A 83 4.10 -24.74 -1.17
CA ASP A 83 3.80 -24.01 -2.40
C ASP A 83 3.20 -22.65 -2.02
N PHE A 84 4.06 -21.62 -2.10
CA PHE A 84 3.69 -20.27 -1.70
C PHE A 84 2.69 -19.62 -2.66
N GLU A 85 2.85 -19.84 -3.97
CA GLU A 85 1.95 -19.27 -4.98
C GLU A 85 0.53 -19.81 -4.81
N LYS A 86 0.39 -21.12 -4.55
CA LYS A 86 -0.91 -21.72 -4.25
C LYS A 86 -1.60 -21.07 -3.05
N VAL A 87 -0.85 -20.82 -1.96
CA VAL A 87 -1.41 -20.16 -0.77
C VAL A 87 -1.84 -18.73 -1.09
N LEU A 88 -1.06 -17.98 -1.88
CA LEU A 88 -1.44 -16.63 -2.29
C LEU A 88 -2.71 -16.63 -3.14
N ILE A 89 -2.86 -17.56 -4.09
CA ILE A 89 -4.07 -17.72 -4.90
C ILE A 89 -5.28 -18.03 -4.01
N GLU A 90 -5.12 -18.92 -3.03
CA GLU A 90 -6.20 -19.27 -2.08
C GLU A 90 -6.59 -18.08 -1.20
N ILE A 91 -5.63 -17.26 -0.78
CA ILE A 91 -5.88 -16.01 -0.03
C ILE A 91 -6.59 -15.00 -0.94
N GLY A 92 -6.14 -14.81 -2.19
CA GLY A 92 -6.71 -13.86 -3.15
C GLY A 92 -8.15 -14.18 -3.58
N GLN A 93 -8.59 -15.43 -3.43
CA GLN A 93 -9.99 -15.84 -3.61
C GLN A 93 -10.92 -15.39 -2.47
N GLN A 94 -10.35 -14.99 -1.33
CA GLN A 94 -11.14 -14.50 -0.19
C GLN A 94 -11.57 -13.05 -0.40
N THR A 95 -12.68 -12.68 0.22
CA THR A 95 -13.14 -11.29 0.21
C THR A 95 -12.31 -10.45 1.17
N GLY A 96 -11.82 -9.31 0.70
CA GLY A 96 -11.12 -8.33 1.53
C GLY A 96 -9.77 -7.98 0.95
N TYR A 97 -8.97 -7.30 1.78
CA TYR A 97 -7.59 -6.94 1.48
C TYR A 97 -6.66 -7.74 2.37
N HIS A 98 -5.52 -8.17 1.84
CA HIS A 98 -4.67 -9.17 2.45
C HIS A 98 -3.21 -8.72 2.44
N VAL A 99 -2.58 -8.70 3.62
CA VAL A 99 -1.14 -8.46 3.76
C VAL A 99 -0.51 -9.76 4.26
N CYS A 100 0.34 -10.35 3.44
CA CYS A 100 0.98 -11.62 3.70
C CYS A 100 2.43 -11.40 4.09
N PHE A 101 2.77 -11.69 5.34
CA PHE A 101 4.13 -11.65 5.84
C PHE A 101 4.82 -12.96 5.55
N LEU A 102 5.90 -12.90 4.78
CA LEU A 102 6.72 -14.05 4.44
C LEU A 102 7.96 -14.07 5.32
N TYR A 103 8.04 -15.09 6.18
CA TYR A 103 9.25 -15.41 6.91
C TYR A 103 10.15 -16.27 6.01
N ALA A 104 11.24 -15.71 5.47
CA ALA A 104 12.12 -16.44 4.56
C ALA A 104 13.60 -16.28 4.94
N ASN A 105 14.23 -17.38 5.36
CA ASN A 105 15.70 -17.49 5.46
C ASN A 105 16.37 -17.71 4.09
N SER A 106 15.62 -17.61 2.99
CA SER A 106 16.13 -17.85 1.65
C SER A 106 15.52 -16.87 0.66
N ILE A 107 16.31 -16.54 -0.37
CA ILE A 107 15.98 -15.66 -1.49
C ILE A 107 14.88 -16.34 -2.30
N VAL A 108 13.64 -16.32 -1.82
CA VAL A 108 12.49 -16.57 -2.65
C VAL A 108 12.34 -15.30 -3.47
N THR A 109 12.88 -15.29 -4.69
CA THR A 109 12.53 -14.28 -5.69
C THR A 109 11.05 -14.46 -5.98
N LEU A 110 10.23 -13.71 -5.26
CA LEU A 110 8.82 -13.62 -5.56
C LEU A 110 8.70 -12.92 -6.92
N PRO A 111 8.03 -13.53 -7.91
CA PRO A 111 7.56 -12.73 -9.04
C PRO A 111 6.72 -11.59 -8.45
N ALA A 112 6.83 -10.38 -9.01
CA ALA A 112 6.04 -9.23 -8.57
C ALA A 112 4.54 -9.61 -8.65
N PHE A 113 3.99 -10.03 -7.51
CA PHE A 113 2.67 -10.64 -7.43
C PHE A 113 1.67 -9.52 -7.18
N PHE A 114 1.27 -8.87 -8.27
CA PHE A 114 0.21 -7.87 -8.24
C PHE A 114 -1.15 -8.54 -8.42
N GLU A 115 -1.62 -9.23 -7.37
CA GLU A 115 -3.05 -9.56 -7.29
C GLU A 115 -3.82 -8.43 -6.63
N ARG A 116 -5.01 -8.13 -7.16
CA ARG A 116 -5.75 -6.88 -6.91
C ARG A 116 -6.08 -6.55 -5.46
N ASN A 117 -5.87 -7.44 -4.50
CA ASN A 117 -6.12 -7.16 -3.07
C ASN A 117 -5.14 -7.89 -2.13
N THR A 118 -4.05 -8.47 -2.63
CA THR A 118 -3.09 -9.25 -1.83
C THR A 118 -1.70 -8.71 -2.07
N VAL A 119 -1.00 -8.35 -1.00
CA VAL A 119 0.39 -7.88 -1.04
C VAL A 119 1.25 -8.73 -0.13
N VAL A 120 2.54 -8.79 -0.42
CA VAL A 120 3.49 -9.64 0.31
C VAL A 120 4.60 -8.78 0.89
N VAL A 121 4.85 -8.94 2.18
CA VAL A 121 5.89 -8.22 2.92
C VAL A 121 6.89 -9.24 3.47
N HIS A 122 8.16 -9.09 3.17
CA HIS A 122 9.22 -9.88 3.77
C HIS A 122 9.42 -9.48 5.24
N LEU A 123 9.47 -10.49 6.10
CA LEU A 123 9.71 -10.33 7.52
C LEU A 123 11.15 -10.79 7.83
N PRO A 124 12.09 -9.86 8.07
CA PRO A 124 13.48 -10.22 8.35
C PRO A 124 13.64 -10.84 9.74
N GLU A 125 14.56 -11.80 9.87
CA GLU A 125 14.91 -12.43 11.15
C GLU A 125 15.61 -11.42 12.07
N LEU A 126 15.10 -11.26 13.29
CA LEU A 126 15.67 -10.36 14.31
C LEU A 126 16.69 -11.08 15.23
N ASN A 127 17.29 -12.17 14.75
CA ASN A 127 18.23 -13.04 15.50
C ASN A 127 17.65 -13.57 16.82
N GLY A 128 16.37 -13.95 16.81
CA GLY A 128 15.66 -14.47 17.99
C GLY A 128 15.27 -13.41 19.03
N LEU A 129 15.49 -12.12 18.77
CA LEU A 129 15.06 -11.04 19.66
C LEU A 129 13.62 -10.60 19.35
N HIS A 130 12.93 -10.14 20.39
CA HIS A 130 11.64 -9.47 20.24
C HIS A 130 11.82 -8.06 19.65
N TYR A 131 10.89 -7.56 18.83
CA TYR A 131 11.03 -6.24 18.21
C TYR A 131 11.18 -5.10 19.23
N LYS A 132 10.53 -5.20 20.40
CA LYS A 132 10.68 -4.24 21.52
C LYS A 132 12.11 -4.22 22.08
N GLU A 133 12.80 -5.35 22.10
CA GLU A 133 14.21 -5.44 22.54
C GLU A 133 15.12 -4.80 21.49
N VAL A 134 14.83 -5.01 20.21
CA VAL A 134 15.52 -4.35 19.10
C VAL A 134 15.36 -2.83 19.17
N LEU A 135 14.14 -2.33 19.38
CA LEU A 135 13.88 -0.88 19.50
C LEU A 135 14.57 -0.22 20.71
N SER A 136 14.71 -0.95 21.82
CA SER A 136 15.26 -0.39 23.07
C SER A 136 16.78 -0.55 23.22
N SER A 137 17.34 -1.62 22.67
CA SER A 137 18.74 -2.03 22.91
C SER A 137 19.39 -2.75 21.74
N GLY A 138 18.70 -2.85 20.60
CA GLY A 138 19.20 -3.54 19.43
C GLY A 138 20.47 -2.90 18.88
N SER A 139 21.29 -3.73 18.26
CA SER A 139 22.42 -3.25 17.45
C SER A 139 21.92 -2.42 16.26
N HIS A 140 22.80 -1.59 15.72
CA HIS A 140 22.52 -0.79 14.52
C HIS A 140 21.98 -1.64 13.35
N ASN A 141 22.56 -2.82 13.12
CA ASN A 141 22.12 -3.75 12.07
C ASN A 141 20.72 -4.28 12.31
N GLN A 142 20.33 -4.55 13.57
CA GLN A 142 18.99 -5.04 13.89
C GLN A 142 17.92 -3.95 13.72
N LEU A 143 18.25 -2.71 14.08
CA LEU A 143 17.38 -1.56 13.81
C LEU A 143 17.22 -1.31 12.30
N ILE A 144 18.29 -1.50 11.51
CA ILE A 144 18.20 -1.42 10.05
C ILE A 144 17.30 -2.54 9.49
N SER A 145 17.46 -3.80 9.93
CA SER A 145 16.58 -4.90 9.54
C SER A 145 15.11 -4.60 9.88
N LEU A 146 14.86 -4.07 11.08
CA LEU A 146 13.52 -3.63 11.48
C LEU A 146 12.98 -2.52 10.56
N GLY A 147 13.83 -1.55 10.22
CA GLY A 147 13.53 -0.47 9.28
C GLY A 147 13.25 -0.92 7.86
N PHE A 148 13.90 -1.99 7.39
CA PHE A 148 13.57 -2.62 6.11
C PHE A 148 12.17 -3.22 6.12
N ALA A 149 11.80 -3.95 7.18
CA ALA A 149 10.47 -4.53 7.30
C ALA A 149 9.37 -3.46 7.33
N VAL A 150 9.59 -2.37 8.06
CA VAL A 150 8.68 -1.22 8.08
C VAL A 150 8.61 -0.56 6.71
N GLY A 151 9.75 -0.38 6.04
CA GLY A 151 9.80 0.26 4.73
C GLY A 151 9.08 -0.55 3.65
N GLU A 152 9.28 -1.86 3.65
CA GLU A 152 8.60 -2.79 2.76
C GLU A 152 7.10 -2.85 3.04
N ALA A 153 6.69 -2.90 4.31
CA ALA A 153 5.27 -2.83 4.64
C ALA A 153 4.63 -1.52 4.18
N LEU A 154 5.30 -0.38 4.36
CA LEU A 154 4.81 0.92 3.84
C LEU A 154 4.65 0.90 2.32
N HIS A 155 5.60 0.31 1.60
CA HIS A 155 5.57 0.21 0.14
C HIS A 155 4.39 -0.66 -0.35
N GLU A 156 4.28 -1.87 0.19
CA GLU A 156 3.30 -2.87 -0.21
C GLU A 156 1.88 -2.48 0.23
N ILE A 157 1.71 -1.95 1.44
CA ILE A 157 0.43 -1.38 1.88
C ILE A 157 0.10 -0.12 1.07
N GLY A 158 1.10 0.66 0.67
CA GLY A 158 0.92 1.76 -0.28
C GLY A 158 0.29 1.28 -1.59
N HIS A 159 0.80 0.19 -2.17
CA HIS A 159 0.19 -0.44 -3.34
C HIS A 159 -1.24 -0.92 -3.10
N LEU A 160 -1.51 -1.53 -1.94
CA LEU A 160 -2.87 -1.93 -1.54
C LEU A 160 -3.85 -0.76 -1.53
N PHE A 161 -3.37 0.43 -1.16
CA PHE A 161 -4.13 1.67 -1.16
C PHE A 161 -4.14 2.42 -2.50
N GLY A 162 -3.52 1.85 -3.53
CA GLY A 162 -3.53 2.35 -4.90
C GLY A 162 -2.31 3.16 -5.31
N ALA A 163 -1.25 3.21 -4.50
CA ALA A 163 0.00 3.81 -4.92
C ALA A 163 0.68 2.99 -6.03
N PHE A 164 1.50 3.63 -6.86
CA PHE A 164 2.37 3.02 -7.87
C PHE A 164 3.81 3.37 -7.56
N HIS A 165 4.74 2.68 -8.24
CA HIS A 165 6.14 3.00 -8.05
C HIS A 165 6.43 4.46 -8.41
N SER A 166 7.23 5.09 -7.57
CA SER A 166 7.74 6.44 -7.78
C SER A 166 9.24 6.40 -8.08
N THR A 167 9.80 7.52 -8.50
CA THR A 167 11.25 7.68 -8.66
C THR A 167 11.98 7.88 -7.33
N CYS A 168 11.27 8.30 -6.29
CA CYS A 168 11.84 8.63 -4.98
C CYS A 168 10.87 8.27 -3.85
N GLY A 169 11.36 8.38 -2.61
CA GLY A 169 10.58 8.08 -1.41
C GLY A 169 10.30 6.59 -1.25
N ILE A 170 9.26 6.28 -0.47
CA ILE A 170 8.98 4.89 -0.06
C ILE A 170 8.45 4.03 -1.19
N MET A 171 7.78 4.63 -2.18
CA MET A 171 7.31 3.94 -3.39
C MET A 171 8.41 3.73 -4.44
N SER A 172 9.67 4.07 -4.14
CA SER A 172 10.80 3.75 -4.99
C SER A 172 11.25 2.29 -4.79
N ARG A 173 12.24 1.83 -5.58
CA ARG A 173 12.83 0.49 -5.40
C ARG A 173 13.70 0.36 -4.14
N GLN A 174 14.01 1.46 -3.45
CA GLN A 174 14.83 1.48 -2.25
C GLN A 174 13.96 1.77 -1.02
N GLN A 175 13.09 0.81 -0.68
CA GLN A 175 12.18 0.91 0.45
C GLN A 175 12.92 0.68 1.79
N ASN A 176 13.23 1.75 2.50
CA ASN A 176 13.83 1.67 3.83
C ASN A 176 13.28 2.77 4.74
N ALA A 177 12.86 2.37 5.94
CA ALA A 177 12.30 3.25 6.95
C ALA A 177 13.11 3.29 8.25
N ALA A 178 14.37 2.81 8.26
CA ALA A 178 15.21 2.79 9.47
C ALA A 178 15.40 4.18 10.10
N GLY A 179 15.43 5.25 9.29
CA GLY A 179 15.45 6.63 9.78
C GLY A 179 14.22 7.00 10.63
N LEU A 180 13.06 6.38 10.39
CA LEU A 180 11.86 6.57 11.22
C LEU A 180 11.98 5.89 12.60
N LEU A 181 12.94 4.98 12.76
CA LEU A 181 13.20 4.26 14.00
C LEU A 181 14.37 4.87 14.80
N GLY A 182 14.80 6.09 14.45
CA GLY A 182 15.86 6.80 15.16
C GLY A 182 17.28 6.33 14.84
N VAL A 183 17.47 5.58 13.77
CA VAL A 183 18.81 5.18 13.29
C VAL A 183 19.53 6.40 12.70
N SER A 184 20.71 6.72 13.23
CA SER A 184 21.53 7.83 12.71
C SER A 184 21.91 7.58 11.25
N CYS A 185 21.46 8.48 10.37
CA CYS A 185 21.57 8.38 8.92
C CYS A 185 23.01 8.50 8.37
N ALA A 186 24.05 8.65 9.19
CA ALA A 186 25.41 8.92 8.74
C ALA A 186 25.96 7.82 7.81
N ASP A 187 25.59 6.56 8.07
CA ASP A 187 26.10 5.37 7.36
C ASP A 187 25.15 4.85 6.26
N MET A 188 24.02 5.52 6.03
CA MET A 188 22.99 5.10 5.06
C MET A 188 23.06 5.92 3.76
N GLU A 189 22.79 5.31 2.61
CA GLU A 189 22.68 6.00 1.31
C GLU A 189 21.60 7.11 1.37
N VAL A 190 21.81 8.24 0.68
CA VAL A 190 20.97 9.46 0.83
C VAL A 190 19.48 9.21 0.58
N GLU A 191 19.11 8.32 -0.35
CA GLU A 191 17.71 8.00 -0.66
C GLU A 191 17.00 7.23 0.47
N SER A 192 17.74 6.38 1.20
CA SER A 192 17.23 5.66 2.38
C SER A 192 17.02 6.54 3.62
N ARG A 193 17.38 7.83 3.55
CA ARG A 193 17.23 8.81 4.64
C ARG A 193 15.87 9.50 4.64
N ASN A 194 15.17 9.51 3.51
CA ASN A 194 13.93 10.26 3.32
C ASN A 194 12.77 9.30 3.06
N CYS A 195 12.19 8.75 4.14
CA CYS A 195 10.99 7.94 4.06
C CYS A 195 9.74 8.84 3.99
N PHE A 196 9.22 9.03 2.77
CA PHE A 196 7.99 9.81 2.51
C PHE A 196 7.20 9.18 1.37
N PHE A 197 5.89 9.44 1.35
CA PHE A 197 5.06 9.26 0.16
C PHE A 197 5.05 10.55 -0.66
N ASP A 198 5.09 10.44 -1.98
CA ASP A 198 4.93 11.61 -2.83
C ASP A 198 3.49 12.16 -2.78
N ASN A 199 3.33 13.42 -3.16
CA ASN A 199 2.01 14.07 -3.14
C ASN A 199 0.96 13.33 -3.98
N TYR A 200 1.38 12.58 -5.00
CA TYR A 200 0.48 11.77 -5.82
C TYR A 200 -0.11 10.60 -5.04
N SER A 201 0.75 9.85 -4.36
CA SER A 201 0.35 8.74 -3.50
C SER A 201 -0.54 9.22 -2.36
N ILE A 202 -0.17 10.34 -1.72
CA ILE A 202 -0.95 10.91 -0.61
C ILE A 202 -2.33 11.36 -1.09
N CYS A 203 -2.42 12.00 -2.26
CA CYS A 203 -3.69 12.38 -2.87
C CYS A 203 -4.57 11.15 -3.15
N LEU A 204 -3.99 10.07 -3.69
CA LEU A 204 -4.71 8.81 -3.92
C LEU A 204 -5.25 8.21 -2.62
N PHE A 205 -4.43 8.17 -1.57
CA PHE A 205 -4.84 7.69 -0.26
C PHE A 205 -5.99 8.53 0.32
N ALA A 206 -5.86 9.86 0.23
CA ALA A 206 -6.86 10.84 0.66
C ALA A 206 -8.19 10.75 -0.12
N HIS A 207 -8.23 10.09 -1.27
CA HIS A 207 -9.47 9.78 -2.01
C HIS A 207 -9.79 8.28 -2.03
N SER A 208 -9.06 7.46 -1.28
CA SER A 208 -9.31 6.02 -1.25
C SER A 208 -10.47 5.69 -0.31
N PRO A 209 -11.18 4.57 -0.55
CA PRO A 209 -12.19 4.08 0.38
C PRO A 209 -11.59 3.58 1.70
N PHE A 210 -10.27 3.47 1.84
CA PHE A 210 -9.61 3.08 3.10
C PHE A 210 -9.59 4.23 4.10
N PHE A 211 -9.28 5.43 3.62
CA PHE A 211 -9.15 6.62 4.45
C PHE A 211 -10.40 7.51 4.42
N ASN A 212 -11.40 7.19 3.60
CA ASN A 212 -12.65 7.94 3.54
C ASN A 212 -13.89 7.05 3.52
N HIS A 213 -14.97 7.56 4.13
CA HIS A 213 -16.28 6.95 3.99
C HIS A 213 -16.78 7.14 2.55
N VAL A 214 -17.16 6.01 1.94
CA VAL A 214 -17.88 6.03 0.66
C VAL A 214 -19.19 6.78 0.85
N ILE A 215 -19.40 7.84 0.06
CA ILE A 215 -20.68 8.53 0.00
C ILE A 215 -21.68 7.55 -0.63
N GLN A 216 -22.48 6.88 0.19
CA GLN A 216 -23.50 5.94 -0.28
C GLN A 216 -24.57 6.73 -1.06
N SER A 217 -24.49 6.70 -2.38
CA SER A 217 -25.60 7.06 -3.26
C SER A 217 -26.31 5.79 -3.74
N PRO A 218 -27.65 5.72 -3.73
CA PRO A 218 -28.41 4.55 -4.20
C PRO A 218 -28.28 4.31 -5.72
N GLN A 219 -27.63 5.22 -6.48
CA GLN A 219 -27.22 4.98 -7.86
C GLN A 219 -25.76 5.37 -8.05
N LEU A 220 -24.87 4.37 -7.98
CA LEU A 220 -23.52 4.47 -8.51
C LEU A 220 -23.62 4.79 -10.01
N SER A 221 -23.06 5.91 -10.43
CA SER A 221 -23.01 6.26 -11.85
C SER A 221 -21.66 5.82 -12.41
N PRO A 222 -21.64 4.90 -13.40
CA PRO A 222 -20.39 4.45 -14.00
C PRO A 222 -19.68 5.65 -14.65
N VAL A 223 -18.34 5.68 -14.53
CA VAL A 223 -17.52 6.52 -15.41
C VAL A 223 -17.66 5.95 -16.81
N LEU A 224 -18.33 6.70 -17.68
CA LEU A 224 -18.38 6.39 -19.10
C LEU A 224 -17.14 6.97 -19.76
N PHE A 225 -16.46 6.18 -20.59
CA PHE A 225 -15.32 6.67 -21.33
C PHE A 225 -15.44 6.34 -22.82
N LYS A 226 -14.92 7.24 -23.65
CA LYS A 226 -14.74 7.02 -25.08
C LYS A 226 -13.33 7.44 -25.46
N PHE A 227 -12.59 6.51 -26.06
CA PHE A 227 -11.28 6.77 -26.62
C PHE A 227 -11.42 7.09 -28.11
N SER A 228 -10.83 8.19 -28.57
CA SER A 228 -10.72 8.51 -29.99
C SER A 228 -9.51 9.40 -30.25
N ASN A 229 -8.59 8.94 -31.10
CA ASN A 229 -7.45 9.71 -31.61
C ASN A 229 -6.61 10.41 -30.51
N GLY A 230 -6.12 9.66 -29.51
CA GLY A 230 -5.33 10.24 -28.42
C GLY A 230 -6.12 11.13 -27.46
N GLU A 231 -7.46 11.11 -27.53
CA GLU A 231 -8.32 11.78 -26.57
C GLU A 231 -9.19 10.77 -25.84
N ILE A 232 -9.29 10.94 -24.52
CA ILE A 232 -10.19 10.19 -23.66
C ILE A 232 -11.23 11.16 -23.13
N HIS A 233 -12.47 10.93 -23.56
CA HIS A 233 -13.61 11.61 -23.00
C HIS A 233 -14.14 10.80 -21.84
N LEU A 234 -13.97 11.30 -20.62
CA LEU A 234 -14.53 10.74 -19.40
C LEU A 234 -15.80 11.50 -19.05
N LYS A 235 -16.85 10.79 -18.67
CA LYS A 235 -18.12 11.38 -18.21
C LYS A 235 -18.57 10.66 -16.94
N CYS A 236 -18.82 11.44 -15.88
CA CYS A 236 -19.41 10.95 -14.64
C CYS A 236 -20.68 11.78 -14.35
N ARG A 237 -21.69 11.18 -13.69
CA ARG A 237 -22.90 11.95 -13.33
C ARG A 237 -22.72 12.81 -12.09
N SER A 238 -21.65 12.59 -11.32
CA SER A 238 -21.30 13.36 -10.13
C SER A 238 -19.90 12.99 -9.64
N GLY A 239 -19.21 13.95 -9.03
CA GLY A 239 -18.02 13.68 -8.22
C GLY A 239 -16.74 14.39 -8.66
N ILE A 240 -15.63 13.97 -8.05
CA ILE A 240 -14.26 14.32 -8.44
C ILE A 240 -13.80 13.28 -9.46
N LEU A 241 -13.12 13.71 -10.52
CA LEU A 241 -12.46 12.83 -11.48
C LEU A 241 -10.95 12.95 -11.25
N LEU A 242 -10.36 12.01 -10.52
CA LEU A 242 -8.91 11.88 -10.47
C LEU A 242 -8.48 11.02 -11.65
N VAL A 243 -7.71 11.59 -12.58
CA VAL A 243 -7.17 10.85 -13.72
C VAL A 243 -5.67 10.70 -13.53
N VAL A 244 -5.23 9.47 -13.32
CA VAL A 244 -3.83 9.11 -13.21
C VAL A 244 -3.40 8.47 -14.52
N ILE A 245 -2.36 9.00 -15.16
CA ILE A 245 -1.73 8.42 -16.35
C ILE A 245 -0.44 7.72 -15.92
N ILE A 246 -0.31 6.43 -16.25
CA ILE A 246 0.80 5.57 -15.84
C ILE A 246 1.51 5.04 -17.09
N GLN A 247 2.84 5.04 -17.09
CA GLN A 247 3.67 4.40 -18.11
C GLN A 247 4.70 3.47 -17.46
N GLY A 248 4.82 2.25 -17.96
CA GLY A 248 5.50 1.15 -17.32
C GLY A 248 4.89 0.88 -15.94
N THR A 249 5.69 1.10 -14.89
CA THR A 249 5.24 0.99 -13.49
C THR A 249 5.23 2.32 -12.75
N LYS A 250 5.37 3.46 -13.45
CA LYS A 250 5.56 4.77 -12.82
C LYS A 250 4.48 5.78 -13.21
N TYR A 251 4.16 6.67 -12.27
CA TYR A 251 3.32 7.82 -12.53
C TYR A 251 3.95 8.74 -13.58
N ARG A 252 3.16 9.14 -14.57
CA ARG A 252 3.52 10.17 -15.55
C ARG A 252 2.81 11.48 -15.27
N ASP A 253 1.52 11.42 -14.96
CA ASP A 253 0.69 12.60 -14.78
C ASP A 253 -0.50 12.27 -13.87
N VAL A 254 -0.88 13.20 -12.99
CA VAL A 254 -2.08 13.10 -12.16
C VAL A 254 -2.84 14.40 -12.30
N LYS A 255 -4.06 14.31 -12.82
CA LYS A 255 -4.95 15.47 -12.98
C LYS A 255 -6.19 15.27 -12.14
N VAL A 256 -6.40 16.21 -11.23
CA VAL A 256 -7.61 16.28 -10.42
C VAL A 256 -8.58 17.21 -11.14
N TYR A 257 -9.72 16.68 -11.56
CA TYR A 257 -10.79 17.46 -12.17
C TYR A 257 -11.95 17.56 -11.18
N GLU A 258 -12.14 18.76 -10.65
CA GLU A 258 -13.19 19.05 -9.67
C GLU A 258 -14.52 19.39 -10.36
N ALA A 259 -15.63 18.87 -9.82
CA ALA A 259 -17.00 19.29 -10.13
C ALA A 259 -17.43 19.27 -11.61
N LEU A 260 -16.71 18.56 -12.49
CA LEU A 260 -17.03 18.44 -13.91
C LEU A 260 -17.73 17.12 -14.20
N LEU A 261 -18.92 17.20 -14.83
CA LEU A 261 -19.66 16.02 -15.31
C LEU A 261 -18.94 15.31 -16.48
N SER A 262 -18.00 15.99 -17.13
CA SER A 262 -17.19 15.40 -18.19
C SER A 262 -15.86 16.12 -18.33
N VAL A 263 -14.81 15.35 -18.59
CA VAL A 263 -13.48 15.87 -18.91
C VAL A 263 -12.95 15.19 -20.17
N THR A 264 -12.24 15.96 -20.99
CA THR A 264 -11.45 15.40 -22.10
C THR A 264 -9.99 15.46 -21.72
N VAL A 265 -9.35 14.30 -21.65
CA VAL A 265 -7.93 14.18 -21.37
C VAL A 265 -7.24 13.85 -22.67
N ARG A 266 -6.32 14.72 -23.10
CA ARG A 266 -5.41 14.40 -24.20
C ARG A 266 -4.29 13.53 -23.66
N VAL A 267 -4.13 12.36 -24.26
CA VAL A 267 -3.11 11.37 -23.97
C VAL A 267 -2.38 11.05 -25.25
N ASP A 268 -1.07 11.27 -25.25
CA ASP A 268 -0.22 10.79 -26.33
C ASP A 268 -0.27 9.25 -26.33
N GLU A 269 -0.60 8.63 -27.47
CA GLU A 269 -0.74 7.18 -27.58
C GLU A 269 0.52 6.44 -27.14
N GLN A 270 1.70 7.05 -27.19
CA GLN A 270 2.95 6.40 -26.76
C GLN A 270 3.26 6.55 -25.26
N SER A 271 2.50 7.37 -24.52
CA SER A 271 2.90 7.83 -23.19
C SER A 271 2.14 7.19 -22.03
N TRP A 272 1.37 6.12 -22.26
CA TRP A 272 0.58 5.47 -21.20
C TRP A 272 0.32 3.98 -21.46
N ASP A 273 0.15 3.26 -20.36
CA ASP A 273 -0.22 1.84 -20.30
C ASP A 273 -1.51 1.63 -19.49
N LEU A 274 -1.72 2.44 -18.45
CA LEU A 274 -2.91 2.41 -17.59
C LEU A 274 -3.38 3.83 -17.26
N ILE A 275 -4.70 4.02 -17.29
CA ILE A 275 -5.35 5.21 -16.76
C ILE A 275 -6.32 4.80 -15.65
N GLN A 276 -6.12 5.36 -14.47
CA GLN A 276 -7.04 5.15 -13.36
C GLN A 276 -7.91 6.37 -13.16
N VAL A 277 -9.21 6.12 -13.08
CA VAL A 277 -10.22 7.14 -12.84
C VAL A 277 -10.88 6.87 -11.50
N TYR A 278 -10.69 7.77 -10.55
CA TYR A 278 -11.46 7.79 -9.30
C TYR A 278 -12.66 8.70 -9.54
N ASN A 279 -13.87 8.20 -9.30
CA ASN A 279 -15.07 9.05 -9.30
C ASN A 279 -15.33 9.61 -7.89
N GLY A 280 -16.23 10.59 -7.75
CA GLY A 280 -16.58 11.14 -6.43
C GLY A 280 -17.43 10.21 -5.55
N PHE A 281 -17.52 8.93 -5.92
CA PHE A 281 -17.99 7.85 -5.05
C PHE A 281 -16.85 6.90 -4.66
N TYR A 282 -15.60 7.29 -4.93
CA TYR A 282 -14.38 6.56 -4.59
C TYR A 282 -14.29 5.16 -5.22
N GLU A 283 -14.95 4.97 -6.36
CA GLU A 283 -14.77 3.78 -7.21
C GLU A 283 -13.60 4.01 -8.17
N VAL A 284 -12.72 3.01 -8.27
CA VAL A 284 -11.59 3.01 -9.20
C VAL A 284 -12.00 2.32 -10.50
N LYS A 285 -11.92 3.04 -11.62
CA LYS A 285 -12.05 2.48 -12.97
C LYS A 285 -10.70 2.47 -13.67
N ASN A 286 -10.29 1.30 -14.14
CA ASN A 286 -9.04 1.12 -14.88
C ASN A 286 -9.34 1.08 -16.39
N ILE A 287 -8.68 1.95 -17.15
CA ILE A 287 -8.66 1.95 -18.61
C ILE A 287 -7.26 1.47 -19.01
N ILE A 288 -7.19 0.29 -19.61
CA ILE A 288 -5.94 -0.32 -20.06
C ILE A 288 -5.85 -0.12 -21.57
N LYS A 289 -4.64 0.16 -22.06
CA LYS A 289 -4.36 0.31 -23.49
C LYS A 289 -4.51 -1.01 -24.24
#